data_AF-A0A813I0Q1-F1
#
_entry.id   AF-A0A813I0Q1-F1
#
_cell.length_a   1.000
_cell.length_b   1.000
_cell.length_c   1.000
_cell.angle_alpha   90.00
_cell.angle_beta   90.00
_cell.angle_gamma   90.00
#
_symmetry.space_group_name_H-M   'P 1'
#
loop_
_entity.id
_entity.type
_entity.pdbx_description
1 polymer ?
#
loop_
_entity_poly.entity_id
_entity_poly.type
_entity_poly.pdbx_seq_one_letter_code
_entity_poly.pdbx_strand_id
1 'polypeptide(L)'
;MWASIGAKTCLAVYTVELLLNVFVSGLALFENRWSVMDFCIIFSGWLEVILMAYDISAKEFTLLRLLRLLRILRLMKLCRHHRWLTELKKLVMMMASCLRTLFWSFMFCFIVMSAWSMAAVELVNPVVQQMAADGAFGDCRSCGSALTSVMRANLMTFQTIIAGDSWGDLAVPVIEAHPWTAIIFIGSLLTLVFGVLNLIFAVVIDTYAEHRQKDVMNLAQELDAEAAEDKRFLQKIFDQIDEDGSGELNLD
;
A
#
# COMPACT_ATOMS: atom_id res chain seq x y z
N MET A 1 -31.34 -1.81 16.30
CA MET A 1 -31.77 -0.46 16.69
C MET A 1 -30.67 0.32 17.41
N TRP A 2 -30.16 -0.18 18.54
CA TRP A 2 -29.11 0.47 19.35
C TRP A 2 -27.82 0.85 18.60
N ALA A 3 -27.30 -0.03 17.74
CA ALA A 3 -26.09 0.26 16.95
C ALA A 3 -26.26 1.42 15.96
N SER A 4 -27.45 1.60 15.39
CA SER A 4 -27.75 2.70 14.47
C SER A 4 -27.83 4.04 15.21
N ILE A 5 -28.47 4.04 16.37
CA ILE A 5 -28.59 5.22 17.23
C ILE A 5 -27.20 5.64 17.71
N GLY A 6 -26.41 4.71 18.26
CA GLY A 6 -25.05 4.98 18.70
C GLY A 6 -24.14 5.53 17.59
N ALA A 7 -24.24 5.00 16.36
CA ALA A 7 -23.47 5.48 15.22
C ALA A 7 -23.83 6.93 14.82
N LYS A 8 -25.13 7.29 14.85
CA LYS A 8 -25.59 8.66 14.58
C LYS A 8 -25.14 9.63 15.67
N THR A 9 -25.21 9.23 16.94
CA THR A 9 -24.70 10.03 18.06
C THR A 9 -23.20 10.28 17.94
N CYS A 10 -22.41 9.25 17.62
CA CYS A 10 -20.97 9.40 17.39
C CYS A 10 -20.69 10.35 16.23
N LEU A 11 -21.43 10.25 15.12
CA LEU A 11 -21.28 11.15 13.98
C LEU A 11 -21.56 12.60 14.37
N ALA A 12 -22.62 12.85 15.15
CA ALA A 12 -22.94 14.19 15.64
C ALA A 12 -21.83 14.78 16.52
N VAL A 13 -21.32 14.00 17.48
CA VAL A 13 -20.21 14.43 18.35
C VAL A 13 -18.95 14.73 17.53
N TYR A 14 -18.57 13.84 16.59
CA TYR A 14 -17.42 14.08 15.72
C TYR A 14 -17.59 15.27 14.78
N THR A 15 -18.83 15.56 14.36
CA THR A 15 -19.12 16.76 13.56
C THR A 15 -18.86 18.02 14.38
N VAL A 16 -19.30 18.05 15.65
CA VAL A 16 -19.03 19.18 16.56
C VAL A 16 -17.53 19.35 16.80
N GLU A 17 -16.81 18.26 17.07
CA GLU A 17 -15.34 18.28 17.23
C GLU A 17 -14.64 18.85 15.99
N LEU A 18 -15.04 18.42 14.78
CA LEU A 18 -14.49 18.94 13.53
C LEU A 18 -14.78 20.44 13.36
N LEU A 19 -16.00 20.90 13.65
CA LEU A 19 -16.36 22.31 13.55
C LEU A 19 -15.55 23.19 14.51
N LEU A 20 -15.33 22.72 15.74
CA LEU A 20 -14.47 23.41 16.70
C LEU A 20 -13.02 23.48 16.20
N ASN A 21 -12.49 22.39 15.64
CA ASN A 21 -11.14 22.37 15.06
C ASN A 21 -11.01 23.31 13.85
N VAL A 22 -12.04 23.39 12.99
CA VAL A 22 -12.09 24.34 11.88
C VAL A 22 -12.14 25.78 12.40
N PHE A 23 -12.88 26.04 13.47
CA PHE A 23 -12.96 27.38 14.07
C PHE A 23 -11.61 27.85 14.65
N VAL A 24 -10.87 26.95 15.28
CA VAL A 24 -9.57 27.26 15.88
C VAL A 24 -8.45 27.31 14.83
N SER A 25 -8.43 26.38 13.87
CA SER A 25 -7.29 26.18 12.96
C SER A 25 -7.49 26.78 11.56
N GLY A 26 -8.72 27.16 11.19
CA GLY A 26 -9.04 27.69 9.87
C GLY A 26 -8.61 26.77 8.72
N LEU A 27 -7.98 27.34 7.69
CA LEU A 27 -7.48 26.60 6.52
C LEU A 27 -6.26 25.72 6.79
N ALA A 28 -5.52 25.95 7.89
CA ALA A 28 -4.40 25.10 8.29
C ALA A 28 -4.84 23.66 8.64
N LEU A 29 -6.15 23.45 8.83
CA LEU A 29 -6.73 22.12 9.02
C LEU A 29 -6.47 21.18 7.84
N PHE A 30 -6.34 21.71 6.61
CA PHE A 30 -6.08 20.89 5.42
C PHE A 30 -4.62 20.47 5.25
N GLU A 31 -3.69 21.08 5.99
CA GLU A 31 -2.28 20.66 5.99
C GLU A 31 -2.09 19.35 6.77
N ASN A 32 -2.89 19.13 7.81
CA ASN A 32 -2.84 17.91 8.60
C ASN A 32 -3.61 16.76 7.90
N ARG A 33 -2.86 15.76 7.40
CA ARG A 33 -3.42 14.56 6.74
C ARG A 33 -4.49 13.84 7.56
N TRP A 34 -4.37 13.86 8.89
CA TRP A 34 -5.36 13.25 9.77
C TRP A 34 -6.67 14.02 9.81
N SER A 35 -6.60 15.35 9.78
CA SER A 35 -7.78 16.21 9.77
C SER A 35 -8.54 16.13 8.45
N VAL A 36 -7.83 15.99 7.32
CA VAL A 36 -8.43 15.73 6.00
C VAL A 36 -9.19 14.40 6.00
N MET A 37 -8.57 13.34 6.53
CA MET A 37 -9.23 12.04 6.67
C MET A 37 -10.49 12.13 7.56
N ASP A 38 -10.39 12.84 8.69
CA ASP A 38 -11.51 13.05 9.62
C ASP A 38 -12.68 13.79 8.93
N PHE A 39 -12.37 14.79 8.12
CA PHE A 39 -13.34 15.49 7.26
C PHE A 39 -14.03 14.53 6.27
N CYS A 40 -13.27 13.71 5.54
CA CYS A 40 -13.83 12.73 4.58
C CYS A 40 -14.74 11.69 5.27
N ILE A 41 -14.38 11.24 6.48
CA ILE A 41 -15.18 10.29 7.26
C ILE A 41 -16.53 10.90 7.68
N ILE A 42 -16.51 12.16 8.13
CA ILE A 42 -17.72 12.87 8.56
C ILE A 42 -18.60 13.17 7.35
N PHE A 43 -18.00 13.65 6.25
CA PHE A 43 -18.70 13.93 5.00
C PHE A 43 -19.37 12.68 4.42
N SER A 44 -18.65 11.56 4.32
CA SER A 44 -19.22 10.29 3.85
C SER A 44 -20.34 9.78 4.78
N GLY A 45 -20.25 10.03 6.08
CA GLY A 45 -21.29 9.71 7.05
C GLY A 45 -22.58 10.50 6.84
N TRP A 46 -22.47 11.81 6.63
CA TRP A 46 -23.62 12.68 6.34
C TRP A 46 -24.24 12.38 4.98
N LEU A 47 -23.41 12.15 3.96
CA LEU A 47 -23.85 11.76 2.63
C LEU A 47 -24.71 10.49 2.68
N GLU A 48 -24.31 9.50 3.48
CA GLU A 48 -25.09 8.29 3.67
C GLU A 48 -26.44 8.54 4.37
N VAL A 49 -26.49 9.40 5.39
CA VAL A 49 -27.73 9.77 6.08
C VAL A 49 -28.70 10.49 5.16
N ILE A 50 -28.19 11.42 4.34
CA ILE A 50 -28.98 12.17 3.36
C ILE A 50 -29.54 11.22 2.31
N LEU A 51 -28.72 10.33 1.74
CA LEU A 51 -29.15 9.38 0.72
C LEU A 51 -30.22 8.40 1.23
N MET A 52 -30.13 8.00 2.51
CA MET A 52 -31.19 7.21 3.15
C MET A 52 -32.49 8.02 3.36
N ALA A 53 -32.41 9.32 3.61
CA ALA A 53 -33.58 10.16 3.83
C ALA A 53 -34.41 10.40 2.55
N TYR A 54 -33.76 10.40 1.39
CA TYR A 54 -34.43 10.52 0.08
C TYR A 54 -34.91 9.17 -0.51
N ASP A 55 -34.86 8.09 0.28
CA ASP A 55 -35.20 6.71 -0.14
C ASP A 55 -34.52 6.25 -1.43
N ILE A 56 -33.33 6.82 -1.72
CA ILE A 56 -32.52 6.45 -2.86
C ILE A 56 -31.93 5.07 -2.55
N SER A 57 -32.56 4.04 -3.09
CA SER A 57 -32.24 2.65 -2.76
C SER A 57 -30.80 2.31 -3.12
N ALA A 58 -30.05 1.83 -2.12
CA ALA A 58 -28.67 1.37 -2.24
C ALA A 58 -28.45 0.17 -3.18
N LYS A 59 -29.52 -0.35 -3.79
CA LYS A 59 -29.46 -1.47 -4.73
C LYS A 59 -29.01 -1.08 -6.13
N GLU A 60 -29.29 0.15 -6.59
CA GLU A 60 -28.97 0.56 -7.96
C GLU A 60 -27.61 1.26 -8.10
N PHE A 61 -27.08 1.83 -7.02
CA PHE A 61 -25.80 2.55 -7.07
C PHE A 61 -24.66 1.76 -6.40
N THR A 62 -23.73 1.26 -7.22
CA THR A 62 -22.42 0.72 -6.78
C THR A 62 -21.68 1.69 -5.84
N LEU A 63 -21.86 3.00 -6.03
CA LEU A 63 -21.27 4.05 -5.20
C LEU A 63 -21.76 4.00 -3.73
N LEU A 64 -23.04 3.71 -3.50
CA LEU A 64 -23.60 3.56 -2.15
C LEU A 64 -22.98 2.36 -1.40
N ARG A 65 -22.57 1.32 -2.13
CA ARG A 65 -21.85 0.18 -1.56
C ARG A 65 -20.42 0.55 -1.16
N LEU A 66 -19.74 1.35 -1.97
CA LEU A 66 -18.38 1.84 -1.68
C LEU A 66 -18.36 2.80 -0.49
N LEU A 67 -19.36 3.68 -0.34
CA LEU A 67 -19.46 4.58 0.82
C LEU A 67 -19.56 3.82 2.15
N ARG A 68 -20.17 2.64 2.16
CA ARG A 68 -20.21 1.78 3.36
C ARG A 68 -18.84 1.26 3.77
N LEU A 69 -17.92 1.05 2.82
CA LEU A 69 -16.54 0.63 3.10
C LEU A 69 -15.76 1.76 3.79
N LEU A 70 -16.06 3.03 3.53
CA LEU A 70 -15.42 4.16 4.22
C LEU A 70 -15.67 4.18 5.73
N ARG A 71 -16.70 3.47 6.22
CA ARG A 71 -16.91 3.29 7.67
C ARG A 71 -15.75 2.54 8.33
N ILE A 72 -15.00 1.72 7.60
CA ILE A 72 -13.78 1.07 8.13
C ILE A 72 -12.72 2.10 8.53
N LEU A 73 -12.69 3.28 7.88
CA LEU A 73 -11.78 4.36 8.23
C LEU A 73 -12.08 4.93 9.63
N ARG A 74 -13.30 4.75 10.16
CA ARG A 74 -13.63 5.11 11.54
C ARG A 74 -12.87 4.25 12.55
N LEU A 75 -12.57 2.99 12.20
CA LEU A 75 -11.71 2.14 13.03
C LEU A 75 -10.28 2.67 13.05
N MET A 76 -9.82 3.30 11.97
CA MET A 76 -8.50 3.93 11.95
C MET A 76 -8.39 5.12 12.92
N LYS A 77 -9.49 5.86 13.17
CA LYS A 77 -9.52 6.87 14.25
C LYS A 77 -9.26 6.24 15.62
N LEU A 78 -9.88 5.10 15.90
CA LEU A 78 -9.65 4.35 17.15
C LEU A 78 -8.19 3.88 17.22
N CYS A 79 -7.66 3.38 16.12
CA CYS A 79 -6.27 2.95 16.05
C CYS A 79 -5.25 4.09 16.24
N ARG A 80 -5.61 5.33 15.88
CA ARG A 80 -4.73 6.51 15.94
C ARG A 80 -4.37 6.91 17.37
N HIS A 81 -5.32 6.93 18.31
CA HIS A 81 -5.06 7.45 19.66
C HIS A 81 -4.45 6.40 20.60
N HIS A 82 -4.51 5.14 20.18
CA HIS A 82 -4.23 4.01 21.04
C HIS A 82 -2.72 3.69 21.04
N ARG A 83 -2.06 3.87 22.20
CA ARG A 83 -0.61 3.68 22.39
C ARG A 83 -0.11 2.24 22.11
N TRP A 84 -0.95 1.23 22.29
CA TRP A 84 -0.62 -0.17 21.94
C TRP A 84 -0.33 -0.40 20.45
N LEU A 85 -0.77 0.49 19.54
CA LEU A 85 -0.59 0.34 18.10
C LEU A 85 0.61 1.12 17.56
N THR A 86 1.48 1.63 18.44
CA THR A 86 2.63 2.44 18.01
C THR A 86 3.59 1.61 17.15
N GLU A 87 3.82 0.35 17.50
CA GLU A 87 4.63 -0.56 16.68
C GLU A 87 3.96 -0.87 15.33
N LEU A 88 2.64 -1.08 15.31
CA LEU A 88 1.90 -1.26 14.06
C LEU A 88 2.00 -0.03 13.16
N LYS A 89 1.89 1.18 13.72
CA LYS A 89 2.03 2.45 12.97
C LYS A 89 3.43 2.57 12.37
N LYS A 90 4.48 2.23 13.12
CA LYS A 90 5.85 2.20 12.59
C LYS A 90 5.97 1.26 11.40
N LEU A 91 5.45 0.03 11.52
CA LEU A 91 5.44 -0.94 10.41
C LEU A 91 4.67 -0.42 9.19
N VAL A 92 3.50 0.19 9.40
CA VAL A 92 2.69 0.76 8.30
C VAL A 92 3.39 1.95 7.65
N MET A 93 4.02 2.83 8.43
CA MET A 93 4.80 3.95 7.89
C MET A 93 6.01 3.48 7.10
N MET A 94 6.73 2.47 7.59
CA MET A 94 7.83 1.85 6.86
C MET A 94 7.35 1.18 5.56
N MET A 95 6.24 0.44 5.61
CA MET A 95 5.64 -0.13 4.40
C MET A 95 5.22 0.97 3.42
N ALA A 96 4.61 2.05 3.92
CA ALA A 96 4.18 3.19 3.12
C ALA A 96 5.36 3.90 2.43
N SER A 97 6.52 3.98 3.09
CA SER A 97 7.73 4.54 2.50
C SER A 97 8.22 3.72 1.29
N CYS A 98 8.06 2.40 1.34
CA CYS A 98 8.42 1.48 0.26
C CYS A 98 7.37 1.39 -0.86
N LEU A 99 6.15 1.92 -0.66
CA LEU A 99 5.07 1.82 -1.66
C LEU A 99 5.45 2.41 -3.01
N ARG A 100 6.21 3.52 -3.03
CA ARG A 100 6.67 4.11 -4.29
C ARG A 100 7.56 3.14 -5.05
N THR A 101 8.54 2.54 -4.37
CA THR A 101 9.46 1.57 -4.97
C THR A 101 8.74 0.29 -5.40
N LEU A 102 7.84 -0.22 -4.56
CA LEU A 102 6.99 -1.37 -4.87
C LEU A 102 6.11 -1.11 -6.09
N PHE A 103 5.48 0.06 -6.19
CA PHE A 103 4.64 0.42 -7.32
C PHE A 103 5.41 0.35 -8.65
N TRP A 104 6.60 0.97 -8.71
CA TRP A 104 7.44 0.92 -9.91
C TRP A 104 7.93 -0.50 -10.22
N SER A 105 8.26 -1.26 -9.19
CA SER A 105 8.65 -2.67 -9.29
C SER A 105 7.53 -3.55 -9.87
N PHE A 106 6.30 -3.39 -9.38
CA PHE A 106 5.13 -4.09 -9.91
C PHE A 106 4.81 -3.66 -11.35
N MET A 107 4.94 -2.37 -11.66
CA MET A 107 4.78 -1.89 -13.04
C MET A 107 5.80 -2.52 -13.99
N PHE A 108 7.08 -2.57 -13.59
CA PHE A 108 8.12 -3.24 -14.36
C PHE A 108 7.81 -4.73 -14.55
N CYS A 109 7.40 -5.43 -13.49
CA CYS A 109 6.97 -6.83 -13.56
C CYS A 109 5.80 -7.03 -14.52
N PHE A 110 4.79 -6.15 -14.46
CA PHE A 110 3.64 -6.20 -15.36
C PHE A 110 4.04 -5.98 -16.83
N ILE A 111 5.02 -5.12 -17.11
CA ILE A 111 5.56 -4.91 -18.46
C ILE A 111 6.25 -6.17 -18.97
N VAL A 112 7.14 -6.77 -18.18
CA VAL A 112 7.85 -8.02 -18.57
C VAL A 112 6.87 -9.17 -18.76
N MET A 113 5.89 -9.29 -17.87
CA MET A 113 4.80 -10.27 -17.98
C MET A 113 4.00 -10.06 -19.27
N SER A 114 3.66 -8.81 -19.60
CA SER A 114 2.93 -8.48 -20.82
C SER A 114 3.71 -8.81 -22.09
N ALA A 115 5.04 -8.68 -22.08
CA ALA A 115 5.88 -9.08 -23.20
C ALA A 115 5.80 -10.60 -23.47
N TRP A 116 5.91 -11.42 -22.42
CA TRP A 116 5.75 -12.87 -22.54
C TRP A 116 4.32 -13.26 -22.91
N SER A 117 3.32 -12.61 -22.33
CA SER A 117 1.92 -12.81 -22.68
C SER A 117 1.64 -12.49 -24.15
N MET A 118 2.25 -11.44 -24.70
CA MET A 118 2.14 -11.12 -26.13
C MET A 118 2.75 -12.24 -26.99
N ALA A 119 3.93 -12.73 -26.64
CA ALA A 119 4.53 -13.87 -27.33
C ALA A 119 3.68 -15.14 -27.23
N ALA A 120 3.07 -15.41 -26.07
CA ALA A 120 2.18 -16.55 -25.87
C ALA A 120 0.88 -16.43 -26.69
N VAL A 121 0.30 -15.23 -26.77
CA VAL A 121 -0.90 -14.96 -27.58
C VAL A 121 -0.61 -15.11 -29.07
N GLU A 122 0.52 -14.64 -29.56
CA GLU A 122 0.84 -14.72 -31.00
C GLU A 122 1.32 -16.12 -31.42
N LEU A 123 2.14 -16.78 -30.60
CA LEU A 123 2.80 -18.04 -30.98
C LEU A 123 2.05 -19.27 -30.46
N VAL A 124 1.55 -19.25 -29.22
CA VAL A 124 1.02 -20.43 -28.53
C VAL A 124 -0.50 -20.52 -28.61
N ASN A 125 -1.22 -19.39 -28.64
CA ASN A 125 -2.68 -19.39 -28.75
C ASN A 125 -3.22 -20.18 -29.95
N PRO A 126 -2.66 -20.09 -31.19
CA PRO A 126 -3.19 -20.87 -32.31
C PRO A 126 -3.14 -22.39 -32.05
N VAL A 127 -2.08 -22.86 -31.39
CA VAL A 127 -1.91 -24.26 -30.96
C VAL A 127 -2.95 -24.62 -29.91
N VAL A 128 -3.12 -23.76 -28.89
CA VAL A 128 -4.10 -23.98 -27.81
C VAL A 128 -5.52 -24.01 -28.36
N GLN A 129 -5.89 -23.18 -29.34
CA GLN A 129 -7.22 -23.21 -29.96
C GLN A 129 -7.47 -24.52 -30.71
N GLN A 130 -6.47 -25.04 -31.44
CA GLN A 130 -6.57 -26.33 -32.12
C GLN A 130 -6.77 -27.46 -31.11
N MET A 131 -5.92 -27.52 -30.08
CA MET A 131 -6.01 -28.52 -29.02
C MET A 131 -7.33 -28.42 -28.22
N ALA A 132 -7.86 -27.21 -28.02
CA ALA A 132 -9.13 -27.00 -27.37
C ALA A 132 -10.31 -27.49 -28.21
N ALA A 133 -10.25 -27.34 -29.54
CA ALA A 133 -11.25 -27.90 -30.45
C ALA A 133 -11.25 -29.45 -30.43
N ASP A 134 -10.08 -30.05 -30.24
CA ASP A 134 -9.90 -31.51 -30.12
C ASP A 134 -10.24 -32.05 -28.72
N GLY A 135 -10.61 -31.20 -27.76
CA GLY A 135 -10.97 -31.59 -26.41
C GLY A 135 -9.78 -32.01 -25.53
N ALA A 136 -8.55 -31.59 -25.85
CA ALA A 136 -7.32 -32.02 -25.18
C ALA A 136 -7.20 -31.56 -23.71
N PHE A 137 -8.00 -30.59 -23.27
CA PHE A 137 -7.89 -29.96 -21.94
C PHE A 137 -8.85 -30.51 -20.87
N GLY A 138 -9.54 -31.62 -21.12
CA GLY A 138 -10.38 -32.31 -20.14
C GLY A 138 -11.39 -31.38 -19.44
N ASP A 139 -11.36 -31.34 -18.10
CA ASP A 139 -12.24 -30.52 -17.26
C ASP A 139 -11.86 -29.03 -17.20
N CYS A 140 -10.73 -28.62 -17.78
CA CYS A 140 -10.25 -27.24 -17.71
C CYS A 140 -11.04 -26.32 -18.67
N ARG A 141 -12.17 -25.79 -18.20
CA ARG A 141 -13.04 -24.89 -18.98
C ARG A 141 -12.39 -23.57 -19.39
N SER A 142 -11.41 -23.08 -18.62
CA SER A 142 -10.73 -21.81 -18.90
C SER A 142 -9.49 -21.93 -19.78
N CYS A 143 -8.91 -23.14 -19.93
CA CYS A 143 -7.64 -23.38 -20.63
C CYS A 143 -7.70 -22.96 -22.10
N GLY A 144 -8.76 -23.35 -22.82
CA GLY A 144 -8.94 -22.99 -24.23
C GLY A 144 -9.09 -21.48 -24.47
N SER A 145 -9.39 -20.71 -23.43
CA SER A 145 -9.58 -19.25 -23.53
C SER A 145 -8.45 -18.43 -22.88
N ALA A 146 -7.46 -19.10 -22.29
CA ALA A 146 -6.42 -18.47 -21.47
C ALA A 146 -5.49 -17.57 -22.27
N LEU A 147 -5.17 -17.94 -23.52
CA LEU A 147 -4.26 -17.19 -24.38
C LEU A 147 -4.97 -16.37 -25.48
N THR A 148 -6.28 -16.14 -25.36
CA THR A 148 -7.04 -15.41 -26.41
C THR A 148 -6.80 -13.90 -26.39
N SER A 149 -6.33 -13.34 -25.28
CA SER A 149 -5.98 -11.92 -25.17
C SER A 149 -4.82 -11.73 -24.22
N VAL A 150 -4.05 -10.65 -24.42
CA VAL A 150 -2.90 -10.32 -23.57
C VAL A 150 -3.30 -10.20 -22.10
N MET A 151 -4.47 -9.64 -21.80
CA MET A 151 -4.95 -9.52 -20.42
C MET A 151 -5.27 -10.89 -19.80
N ARG A 152 -5.82 -11.84 -20.57
CA ARG A 152 -6.07 -13.21 -20.08
C ARG A 152 -4.78 -14.01 -19.93
N ALA A 153 -3.84 -13.85 -20.86
CA ALA A 153 -2.52 -14.44 -20.75
C ALA A 153 -1.75 -13.88 -19.55
N ASN A 154 -1.87 -12.57 -19.28
CA ASN A 154 -1.34 -11.95 -18.06
C ASN A 154 -2.00 -12.51 -16.80
N LEU A 155 -3.33 -12.71 -16.80
CA LEU A 155 -4.03 -13.30 -15.66
C LEU A 155 -3.56 -14.74 -15.40
N MET A 156 -3.43 -15.55 -16.46
CA MET A 156 -2.91 -16.91 -16.38
C MET A 156 -1.47 -16.92 -15.86
N THR A 157 -0.60 -16.09 -16.40
CA THR A 157 0.81 -15.95 -15.95
C THR A 157 0.88 -15.49 -14.50
N PHE A 158 0.03 -14.54 -14.09
CA PHE A 158 -0.09 -14.09 -12.71
C PHE A 158 -0.53 -15.21 -11.77
N GLN A 159 -1.56 -15.99 -12.15
CA GLN A 159 -2.03 -17.15 -11.37
C GLN A 159 -0.94 -18.21 -11.23
N THR A 160 -0.24 -18.53 -12.31
CA THR A 160 0.87 -19.48 -12.30
C THR A 160 1.99 -19.04 -11.36
N ILE A 161 2.39 -17.78 -11.39
CA ILE A 161 3.57 -17.29 -10.65
C ILE A 161 3.25 -16.99 -9.19
N ILE A 162 2.12 -16.33 -8.92
CA ILE A 162 1.78 -15.82 -7.58
C ILE A 162 0.88 -16.79 -6.84
N ALA A 163 -0.16 -17.32 -7.50
CA ALA A 163 -1.05 -18.28 -6.86
C ALA A 163 -0.48 -19.71 -6.88
N GLY A 164 0.48 -20.01 -7.76
CA GLY A 164 1.05 -21.34 -7.92
C GLY A 164 0.07 -22.35 -8.52
N ASP A 165 -0.95 -21.88 -9.25
CA ASP A 165 -2.06 -22.67 -9.74
C ASP A 165 -2.02 -22.85 -11.26
N SER A 166 -2.63 -23.94 -11.74
CA SER A 166 -3.05 -24.18 -13.13
C SER A 166 -1.95 -24.29 -14.21
N TRP A 167 -0.67 -24.24 -13.85
CA TRP A 167 0.42 -24.48 -14.80
C TRP A 167 0.34 -25.87 -15.46
N GLY A 168 0.10 -26.90 -14.65
CA GLY A 168 0.05 -28.29 -15.11
C GLY A 168 -1.09 -28.56 -16.09
N ASP A 169 -2.21 -27.84 -15.96
CA ASP A 169 -3.42 -28.10 -16.72
C ASP A 169 -3.35 -27.54 -18.16
N LEU A 170 -2.54 -26.52 -18.37
CA LEU A 170 -2.38 -25.87 -19.69
C LEU A 170 -0.98 -26.06 -20.27
N ALA A 171 0.09 -25.81 -19.51
CA ALA A 171 1.45 -25.79 -20.05
C ALA A 171 1.95 -27.20 -20.39
N VAL A 172 1.72 -28.19 -19.50
CA VAL A 172 2.18 -29.57 -19.72
C VAL A 172 1.58 -30.19 -20.99
N PRO A 173 0.26 -30.26 -21.19
CA PRO A 173 -0.31 -30.87 -22.39
C PRO A 173 0.13 -30.14 -23.67
N VAL A 174 0.25 -28.81 -23.64
CA VAL A 174 0.72 -28.03 -24.79
C VAL A 174 2.19 -28.30 -25.11
N ILE A 175 3.05 -28.46 -24.10
CA ILE A 175 4.46 -28.80 -24.27
C ILE A 175 4.61 -30.24 -24.78
N GLU A 176 3.82 -31.17 -24.28
CA GLU A 176 3.86 -32.57 -24.74
C GLU A 176 3.43 -32.70 -26.21
N ALA A 177 2.40 -31.94 -26.63
CA ALA A 177 1.98 -31.89 -28.03
C ALA A 177 2.97 -31.10 -28.91
N HIS A 178 3.50 -29.98 -28.41
CA HIS A 178 4.36 -29.07 -29.13
C HIS A 178 5.56 -28.62 -28.27
N PRO A 179 6.67 -29.38 -28.26
CA PRO A 179 7.81 -29.16 -27.35
C PRO A 179 8.49 -27.79 -27.47
N TRP A 180 8.43 -27.16 -28.65
CA TRP A 180 9.00 -25.83 -28.85
C TRP A 180 8.32 -24.74 -28.00
N THR A 181 7.06 -24.93 -27.62
CA THR A 181 6.31 -23.98 -26.76
C THR A 181 6.88 -23.88 -25.34
N ALA A 182 7.69 -24.88 -24.92
CA ALA A 182 8.37 -24.89 -23.64
C ALA A 182 9.24 -23.65 -23.43
N ILE A 183 9.81 -23.07 -24.50
CA ILE A 183 10.63 -21.86 -24.36
C ILE A 183 9.82 -20.66 -23.86
N ILE A 184 8.54 -20.55 -24.24
CA ILE A 184 7.67 -19.45 -23.81
C ILE A 184 7.23 -19.67 -22.37
N PHE A 185 6.76 -20.87 -22.05
CA PHE A 185 6.26 -21.22 -20.73
C PHE A 185 7.39 -21.24 -19.68
N ILE A 186 8.48 -21.96 -19.94
CA ILE A 186 9.61 -22.04 -19.00
C ILE A 186 10.40 -20.73 -18.99
N GLY A 187 10.59 -20.09 -20.15
CA GLY A 187 11.29 -18.80 -20.24
C GLY A 187 10.58 -17.68 -19.48
N SER A 188 9.25 -17.59 -19.58
CA SER A 188 8.46 -16.64 -18.79
C SER A 188 8.55 -16.93 -17.28
N LEU A 189 8.50 -18.20 -16.87
CA LEU A 189 8.66 -18.59 -15.47
C LEU A 189 10.05 -18.27 -14.93
N LEU A 190 11.11 -18.60 -15.68
CA LEU A 190 12.49 -18.30 -15.28
C LEU A 190 12.73 -16.80 -15.14
N THR A 191 12.30 -16.01 -16.12
CA THR A 191 12.50 -14.56 -16.11
C THR A 191 11.68 -13.87 -15.03
N LEU A 192 10.43 -14.26 -14.79
CA LEU A 192 9.58 -13.61 -13.80
C LEU A 192 9.87 -14.05 -12.37
N VAL A 193 10.09 -15.35 -12.12
CA VAL A 193 10.38 -15.87 -10.77
C VAL A 193 11.83 -15.58 -10.38
N PHE A 194 12.79 -16.06 -11.17
CA PHE A 194 14.20 -15.94 -10.80
C PHE A 194 14.79 -14.58 -11.13
N GLY A 195 14.28 -13.91 -12.17
CA GLY A 195 14.72 -12.57 -12.55
C GLY A 195 13.96 -11.48 -11.78
N VAL A 196 12.71 -11.23 -12.16
CA VAL A 196 11.98 -10.04 -11.71
C VAL A 196 11.61 -10.12 -10.23
N LEU A 197 10.97 -11.18 -9.74
CA LEU A 197 10.53 -11.25 -8.33
C LEU A 197 11.72 -11.16 -7.36
N ASN A 198 12.81 -11.87 -7.65
CA ASN A 198 14.03 -11.78 -6.84
C ASN A 198 14.65 -10.38 -6.88
N LEU A 199 14.64 -9.71 -8.04
CA LEU A 199 15.09 -8.32 -8.15
C LEU A 199 14.22 -7.37 -7.31
N ILE A 200 12.89 -7.54 -7.35
CA ILE A 200 11.97 -6.74 -6.53
C ILE A 200 12.29 -6.94 -5.05
N PHE A 201 12.48 -8.18 -4.61
CA PHE A 201 12.84 -8.47 -3.22
C PHE A 201 14.16 -7.79 -2.82
N ALA A 202 15.18 -7.85 -3.69
CA ALA A 202 16.46 -7.16 -3.46
C ALA A 202 16.28 -5.64 -3.32
N VAL A 203 15.59 -5.02 -4.27
CA VAL A 203 15.33 -3.56 -4.26
C VAL A 203 14.53 -3.13 -3.03
N VAL A 204 13.57 -3.94 -2.61
CA VAL A 204 12.78 -3.69 -1.40
C VAL A 204 13.67 -3.77 -0.15
N ILE A 205 14.53 -4.80 -0.04
CA ILE A 205 15.50 -4.91 1.06
C ILE A 205 16.42 -3.69 1.09
N ASP A 206 16.96 -3.28 -0.05
CA ASP A 206 17.85 -2.11 -0.12
C ASP A 206 17.14 -0.83 0.31
N THR A 207 15.88 -0.65 -0.11
CA THR A 207 15.05 0.49 0.32
C THR A 207 14.82 0.47 1.83
N TYR A 208 14.52 -0.71 2.41
CA TYR A 208 14.37 -0.86 3.86
C TYR A 208 15.67 -0.58 4.62
N ALA A 209 16.81 -1.04 4.09
CA ALA A 209 18.12 -0.80 4.68
C ALA A 209 18.46 0.69 4.67
N GLU A 210 18.23 1.37 3.54
CA GLU A 210 18.45 2.82 3.40
C GLU A 210 17.57 3.62 4.37
N HIS A 211 16.29 3.25 4.53
CA HIS A 211 15.39 3.90 5.49
C HIS A 211 15.89 3.73 6.93
N ARG A 212 16.29 2.52 7.32
CA ARG A 212 16.84 2.28 8.66
C ARG A 212 18.11 3.09 8.90
N GLN A 213 18.99 3.20 7.90
CA GLN A 213 20.22 3.97 8.00
C GLN A 213 19.95 5.47 8.16
N LYS A 214 18.96 6.01 7.43
CA LYS A 214 18.52 7.40 7.58
C LYS A 214 17.96 7.68 8.96
N ASP A 215 17.16 6.78 9.52
CA ASP A 215 16.60 6.95 10.87
C ASP A 215 17.70 7.04 11.95
N VAL A 216 18.72 6.18 11.85
CA VAL A 216 19.89 6.23 12.77
C VAL A 216 20.68 7.53 12.60
N MET A 217 20.87 7.97 11.36
CA MET A 217 21.61 9.22 11.08
C MET A 217 20.84 10.45 11.57
N ASN A 218 19.52 10.50 11.38
CA ASN A 218 18.68 11.58 11.88
C ASN A 218 18.71 11.65 13.40
N LEU A 219 18.61 10.49 14.08
CA LEU A 219 18.70 10.44 15.54
C LEU A 219 20.07 10.93 16.05
N ALA A 220 21.16 10.55 15.38
CA ALA A 220 22.49 11.03 15.75
C ALA A 220 22.60 12.56 15.60
N GLN A 221 22.04 13.13 14.53
CA GLN A 221 22.01 14.58 14.32
C GLN A 221 21.16 15.32 15.37
N GLU A 222 20.04 14.74 15.81
CA GLU A 222 19.21 15.30 16.88
C GLU A 222 19.97 15.32 18.21
N LEU A 223 20.65 14.24 18.57
CA LEU A 223 21.48 14.16 19.79
C LEU A 223 22.64 15.15 19.77
N ASP A 224 23.32 15.31 18.63
CA ASP A 224 24.40 16.31 18.47
C ASP A 224 23.87 17.74 18.59
N ALA A 225 22.66 18.02 18.09
CA ALA A 225 22.01 19.32 18.19
C ALA A 225 21.63 19.64 19.65
N GLU A 226 21.03 18.68 20.37
CA GLU A 226 20.72 18.82 21.80
C GLU A 226 22.00 19.06 22.62
N ALA A 227 23.06 18.28 22.38
CA ALA A 227 24.33 18.47 23.08
C ALA A 227 24.97 19.85 22.83
N ALA A 228 24.82 20.39 21.61
CA ALA A 228 25.29 21.72 21.27
C ALA A 228 24.46 22.83 21.97
N GLU A 229 23.15 22.62 22.12
CA GLU A 229 22.27 23.53 22.86
C GLU A 229 22.58 23.52 24.36
N ASP A 230 22.72 22.34 24.95
CA ASP A 230 23.11 22.17 26.36
C ASP A 230 24.45 22.84 26.66
N LYS A 231 25.44 22.65 25.76
CA LYS A 231 26.75 23.30 25.90
C LYS A 231 26.63 24.83 25.86
N ARG A 232 25.79 25.37 24.97
CA ARG A 232 25.55 26.83 24.89
C ARG A 232 24.83 27.35 26.12
N PHE A 233 23.89 26.59 26.67
CA PHE A 233 23.19 26.95 27.90
C PHE A 233 24.13 26.97 29.10
N LEU A 234 24.96 25.93 29.25
CA LEU A 234 25.98 25.87 30.30
C LEU A 234 27.01 26.99 30.18
N GLN A 235 27.48 27.30 28.96
CA GLN A 235 28.37 28.45 28.73
C GLN A 235 27.74 29.75 29.21
N LYS A 236 26.47 30.02 28.90
CA LYS A 236 25.79 31.22 29.39
C LYS A 236 25.68 31.29 30.91
N ILE A 237 25.49 30.16 31.58
CA ILE A 237 25.46 30.10 33.04
C ILE A 237 26.85 30.41 33.60
N PHE A 238 27.90 29.80 33.05
CA PHE A 238 29.27 30.06 33.50
C PHE A 238 29.68 31.51 33.26
N ASP A 239 29.35 32.10 32.10
CA ASP A 239 29.61 33.51 31.80
C ASP A 239 28.84 34.48 32.73
N GLN A 240 27.70 34.05 33.31
CA GLN A 240 26.96 34.85 34.29
C GLN A 240 27.53 34.76 35.70
N ILE A 241 28.14 33.63 36.06
CA ILE A 241 28.74 33.42 37.38
C ILE A 241 30.16 34.00 37.43
N ASP A 242 30.87 34.01 36.29
CA ASP A 242 32.18 34.63 36.11
C ASP A 242 32.06 36.17 36.04
N GLU A 243 31.70 36.80 37.15
CA GLU A 243 31.56 38.27 37.24
C GLU A 243 32.89 39.01 37.02
N ASP A 244 34.04 38.37 37.26
CA ASP A 244 35.37 38.97 37.11
C ASP A 244 36.02 38.70 35.74
N GLY A 245 35.42 37.84 34.92
CA GLY A 245 35.89 37.50 33.57
C GLY A 245 37.21 36.74 33.58
N SER A 246 37.54 36.08 34.68
CA SER A 246 38.79 35.35 34.88
C SER A 246 38.81 34.01 34.14
N GLY A 247 37.64 33.48 33.78
CA GLY A 247 37.48 32.15 33.19
C GLY A 247 37.58 31.01 34.21
N GLU A 248 37.64 31.31 35.51
CA GLU A 248 37.73 30.33 36.60
C GLU A 248 36.59 30.55 37.62
N LEU A 249 35.98 29.47 38.12
CA LEU A 249 34.91 29.55 39.11
C LEU A 249 35.45 29.19 40.49
N ASN A 250 35.49 30.18 41.39
CA ASN A 250 35.93 29.99 42.78
C ASN A 250 34.73 29.77 43.72
N LEU A 251 34.88 28.82 44.65
CA LEU A 251 33.89 28.46 45.67
C LEU A 251 34.33 29.09 47.00
N ASP A 252 33.97 30.35 47.22
CA ASP A 252 34.13 31.03 48.51
C ASP A 252 32.82 31.04 49.31
#